data_AF-A0A7V8Z1P8-F1
#
_entry.id   AF-A0A7V8Z1P8-F1
#
_cell.length_a   1.000
_cell.length_b   1.000
_cell.length_c   1.000
_cell.angle_alpha   90.00
_cell.angle_beta   90.00
_cell.angle_gamma   90.00
#
_symmetry.space_group_name_H-M   'P 1'
#
loop_
_entity.id
_entity.type
_entity.pdbx_description
1 polymer ?
#
loop_
_entity_poly.entity_id
_entity_poly.type
_entity_poly.pdbx_seq_one_letter_code
_entity_poly.pdbx_strand_id
1 'polypeptide(L)'
;MQFAPQLYSAALRMTRNPTDAEDLVQETYLRAYRAYDTFTAGTNLRAWLYRILTNTYINRYRQAQRRPSEVELGELQDLYLYRRLGEGSGASVSAEEEALEQFVDTDIRQALDELPEH
;
A
#
# COMPACT_ATOMS: atom_id res chain seq x y z
N MET A 1 -24.05 15.19 -17.49
CA MET A 1 -22.75 15.88 -17.28
C MET A 1 -22.14 16.27 -18.63
N GLN A 2 -22.39 17.48 -19.14
CA GLN A 2 -22.01 17.89 -20.51
C GLN A 2 -20.52 17.74 -20.85
N PHE A 3 -19.63 17.96 -19.88
CA PHE A 3 -18.17 17.89 -20.07
C PHE A 3 -17.54 16.54 -19.73
N ALA A 4 -18.33 15.55 -19.31
CA ALA A 4 -17.82 14.27 -18.82
C ALA A 4 -16.98 13.52 -19.87
N PRO A 5 -17.39 13.41 -21.15
CA PRO A 5 -16.57 12.73 -22.16
C PRO A 5 -15.20 13.40 -22.37
N GLN A 6 -15.14 14.73 -22.36
CA GLN A 6 -13.89 15.47 -22.57
C GLN A 6 -12.96 15.39 -21.35
N LEU A 7 -13.54 15.44 -20.13
CA LEU A 7 -12.80 15.22 -18.89
C LEU A 7 -12.29 13.78 -18.79
N TYR A 8 -13.10 12.80 -19.21
CA TYR A 8 -12.71 11.39 -19.25
C TYR A 8 -11.54 11.14 -20.21
N SER A 9 -11.60 11.66 -21.43
CA SER A 9 -10.47 11.57 -22.37
C SER A 9 -9.18 12.19 -21.81
N ALA A 10 -9.29 13.28 -21.05
CA ALA A 10 -8.14 13.88 -20.37
C ALA A 10 -7.65 13.02 -19.20
N ALA A 11 -8.55 12.54 -18.35
CA ALA A 11 -8.26 11.65 -17.23
C ALA A 11 -7.56 10.38 -17.69
N LEU A 12 -8.05 9.75 -18.77
CA LEU A 12 -7.47 8.53 -19.35
C LEU A 12 -6.02 8.73 -19.81
N ARG A 13 -5.69 9.90 -20.37
CA ARG A 13 -4.30 10.24 -20.74
C ARG A 13 -3.40 10.41 -19.52
N MET A 14 -3.95 10.82 -18.39
CA MET A 14 -3.21 11.03 -17.13
C MET A 14 -3.02 9.72 -16.36
N THR A 15 -4.09 8.92 -16.21
CA THR A 15 -4.08 7.69 -15.39
C THR A 15 -3.60 6.47 -16.16
N ARG A 16 -3.78 6.43 -17.49
CA ARG A 16 -3.54 5.25 -18.35
C ARG A 16 -4.32 4.00 -17.92
N ASN A 17 -5.34 4.16 -17.09
CA ASN A 17 -6.23 3.11 -16.60
C ASN A 17 -7.68 3.62 -16.71
N PRO A 18 -8.58 2.88 -17.39
CA PRO A 18 -9.98 3.27 -17.56
C PRO A 18 -10.72 3.48 -16.24
N THR A 19 -10.62 2.54 -15.30
CA THR A 19 -11.27 2.61 -13.99
C THR A 19 -10.80 3.82 -13.20
N ASP A 20 -9.49 4.05 -13.13
CA ASP A 20 -8.94 5.24 -12.45
C ASP A 20 -9.37 6.55 -13.12
N ALA A 21 -9.55 6.53 -14.45
CA ALA A 21 -10.02 7.70 -15.19
C ALA A 21 -11.50 7.99 -14.86
N GLU A 22 -12.35 6.98 -14.78
CA GLU A 22 -13.74 7.12 -14.36
C GLU A 22 -13.83 7.67 -12.94
N ASP A 23 -13.08 7.09 -12.00
CA ASP A 23 -13.02 7.56 -10.61
C ASP A 23 -12.56 9.01 -10.51
N LEU A 24 -11.54 9.39 -11.28
CA LEU A 24 -11.02 10.75 -11.29
C LEU A 24 -12.07 11.75 -11.81
N VAL A 25 -12.84 11.39 -12.84
CA VAL A 25 -13.92 12.23 -13.36
C VAL A 25 -15.04 12.38 -12.33
N GLN A 26 -15.44 11.28 -11.68
CA GLN A 26 -16.47 11.30 -10.64
C GLN A 26 -16.08 12.20 -9.46
N GLU A 27 -14.87 12.03 -8.93
CA GLU A 27 -14.34 12.86 -7.84
C GLU A 27 -14.23 14.34 -8.26
N THR A 28 -13.88 14.61 -9.53
CA THR A 28 -13.86 15.97 -10.09
C THR A 28 -15.23 16.61 -10.04
N TYR A 29 -16.29 15.89 -10.45
CA TYR A 29 -17.65 16.41 -10.38
C TYR A 29 -18.14 16.59 -8.94
N LEU A 30 -17.79 15.68 -8.03
CA LEU A 30 -18.12 15.80 -6.62
C LEU A 30 -17.48 17.06 -5.99
N ARG A 31 -16.20 17.31 -6.30
CA ARG A 31 -15.50 18.52 -5.86
C ARG A 31 -16.04 19.78 -6.51
N ALA A 32 -16.36 19.73 -7.80
CA ALA A 32 -16.97 20.85 -8.50
C ALA A 32 -18.34 21.21 -7.91
N TYR A 33 -19.16 20.21 -7.55
CA TYR A 33 -20.43 20.44 -6.88
C TYR A 33 -20.23 21.10 -5.51
N ARG A 34 -19.30 20.61 -4.69
CA ARG A 34 -18.97 21.21 -3.38
C ARG A 34 -18.38 22.62 -3.48
N ALA A 35 -17.66 22.92 -4.55
CA ALA A 35 -17.03 24.21 -4.78
C ALA A 35 -17.87 25.12 -5.69
N TYR A 36 -19.12 24.77 -5.98
CA TYR A 36 -19.94 25.46 -6.97
C TYR A 36 -20.11 26.95 -6.67
N ASP A 37 -20.24 27.32 -5.40
CA ASP A 37 -20.38 28.72 -4.96
C ASP A 37 -19.14 29.58 -5.27
N THR A 38 -17.98 28.96 -5.53
CA THR A 38 -16.76 29.67 -5.94
C THR A 38 -16.67 29.92 -7.44
N PHE A 39 -17.57 29.32 -8.23
CA PHE A 39 -17.61 29.49 -9.67
C PHE A 39 -18.38 30.77 -10.03
N THR A 40 -17.76 31.62 -10.84
CA THR A 40 -18.42 32.83 -11.36
C THR A 40 -19.11 32.52 -12.69
N ALA A 41 -20.44 32.61 -12.71
CA ALA A 41 -21.24 32.44 -13.92
C ALA A 41 -20.80 33.41 -15.04
N GLY A 42 -20.85 32.96 -16.29
CA GLY A 42 -20.33 33.71 -17.44
C GLY A 42 -18.83 33.53 -17.69
N THR A 43 -18.08 32.93 -16.75
CA THR A 43 -16.69 32.53 -16.99
C THR A 43 -16.59 31.13 -17.61
N ASN A 44 -15.37 30.70 -17.96
CA ASN A 44 -15.13 29.44 -18.65
C ASN A 44 -15.25 28.24 -17.70
N LEU A 45 -16.46 27.67 -17.62
CA LEU A 45 -16.77 26.47 -16.83
C LEU A 45 -15.86 25.29 -17.20
N ARG A 46 -15.54 25.11 -18.48
CA ARG A 46 -14.65 24.03 -18.94
C ARG A 46 -13.27 24.20 -18.31
N ALA A 47 -12.66 25.37 -18.42
CA ALA A 47 -11.34 25.62 -17.83
C ALA A 47 -11.33 25.44 -16.31
N TRP A 48 -12.41 25.86 -15.64
CA TRP A 48 -12.57 25.65 -14.20
C TRP A 48 -12.63 24.16 -13.83
N LEU A 49 -13.42 23.35 -14.54
CA LEU A 49 -13.48 21.90 -14.34
C LEU A 49 -12.14 21.22 -14.61
N TYR A 50 -11.42 21.61 -15.66
CA TYR A 50 -10.08 21.08 -15.94
C TYR A 50 -9.08 21.42 -14.83
N ARG A 51 -9.22 22.58 -14.18
CA ARG A 51 -8.37 22.93 -13.02
C ARG A 51 -8.66 22.03 -11.83
N ILE A 52 -9.92 21.73 -11.55
CA ILE A 52 -10.31 20.77 -10.50
C ILE A 52 -9.78 19.37 -10.82
N LEU A 53 -9.94 18.91 -12.06
CA LEU A 53 -9.45 17.60 -12.53
C LEU A 53 -7.94 17.45 -12.29
N THR A 54 -7.15 18.40 -12.79
CA THR A 54 -5.69 18.36 -12.70
C THR A 54 -5.22 18.41 -11.25
N ASN A 55 -5.81 19.28 -10.42
CA ASN A 55 -5.47 19.35 -9.00
C ASN A 55 -5.80 18.05 -8.27
N THR A 56 -6.94 17.45 -8.58
CA THR A 56 -7.38 16.17 -7.99
C THR A 56 -6.40 15.05 -8.35
N TYR A 57 -6.00 14.95 -9.62
CA TYR A 57 -4.99 14.00 -10.06
C TYR A 57 -3.65 14.20 -9.36
N ILE A 58 -3.11 15.43 -9.32
CA ILE A 58 -1.82 15.72 -8.69
C ILE A 58 -1.84 15.35 -7.20
N ASN A 59 -2.94 15.62 -6.51
CA ASN A 59 -3.10 15.25 -5.11
C ASN A 59 -3.12 13.74 -4.92
N ARG A 60 -3.86 12.99 -5.75
CA ARG A 60 -3.86 11.52 -5.73
C ARG A 60 -2.47 10.96 -6.02
N TYR A 61 -1.78 11.48 -7.02
CA TYR A 61 -0.42 11.07 -7.39
C TYR A 61 0.57 11.27 -6.23
N ARG A 62 0.56 12.46 -5.60
CA ARG A 62 1.41 12.75 -4.42
C ARG A 62 1.06 11.88 -3.22
N GLN A 63 -0.22 11.54 -3.03
CA GLN A 63 -0.63 10.64 -1.98
C GLN A 63 -0.13 9.22 -2.24
N ALA A 64 -0.25 8.72 -3.47
CA ALA A 64 0.25 7.40 -3.87
C ALA A 64 1.78 7.28 -3.66
N GLN A 65 2.56 8.30 -4.03
CA GLN A 65 4.01 8.32 -3.78
C GLN A 65 4.41 8.26 -2.31
N ARG A 66 3.54 8.69 -1.39
CA ARG A 66 3.80 8.71 0.05
C ARG A 66 3.25 7.48 0.78
N ARG A 67 2.45 6.65 0.11
CA ARG A 67 1.92 5.43 0.71
C ARG A 67 3.02 4.36 0.73
N PRO A 68 3.16 3.60 1.82
CA PRO A 68 3.96 2.38 1.81
C PRO A 68 3.51 1.48 0.66
N SER A 69 4.45 0.79 0.01
CA SER A 69 4.13 -0.14 -1.07
C SER A 69 3.14 -1.19 -0.55
N GLU A 70 1.93 -1.16 -1.08
CA GLU A 70 0.94 -2.20 -0.81
C GLU A 70 1.38 -3.44 -1.58
N VAL A 71 1.74 -4.49 -0.85
CA VAL A 71 2.07 -5.81 -1.42
C VAL A 71 0.79 -6.62 -1.42
N GLU A 72 0.44 -7.20 -2.57
CA GLU A 72 -0.74 -8.05 -2.66
C GLU A 72 -0.59 -9.26 -1.72
N LEU A 73 -1.68 -9.73 -1.08
CA LEU A 73 -1.60 -10.78 -0.05
C LEU A 73 -0.94 -12.09 -0.55
N GLY A 74 -1.04 -12.38 -1.85
CA GLY A 74 -0.34 -13.51 -2.46
C GLY A 74 1.17 -13.29 -2.56
N GLU A 75 1.61 -12.09 -2.94
CA GLU A 75 3.03 -11.70 -2.99
C GLU A 75 3.65 -11.53 -1.60
N LEU A 76 2.83 -11.28 -0.58
CA LEU A 76 3.28 -11.30 0.82
C LEU A 76 3.87 -12.66 1.18
N GLN A 77 3.31 -13.79 0.73
CA GLN A 77 3.85 -15.11 1.06
C GLN A 77 5.27 -15.31 0.51
N ASP A 78 5.50 -14.87 -0.73
CA ASP A 78 6.82 -14.94 -1.37
C ASP A 78 7.81 -13.92 -0.77
N LEU A 79 7.35 -12.72 -0.40
CA LEU A 79 8.15 -11.74 0.33
C LEU A 79 8.50 -12.19 1.75
N TYR A 80 7.57 -12.85 2.45
CA TYR A 80 7.80 -13.48 3.74
C TYR A 80 8.81 -14.62 3.59
N LEU A 81 8.69 -15.46 2.56
CA LEU A 81 9.62 -16.55 2.29
C LEU A 81 11.01 -16.01 1.90
N TYR A 82 11.08 -14.98 1.07
CA TYR A 82 12.32 -14.33 0.66
C TYR A 82 13.00 -13.60 1.84
N ARG A 83 12.22 -12.93 2.70
CA ARG A 83 12.74 -12.37 3.96
C ARG A 83 13.23 -13.47 4.89
N ARG A 84 12.49 -14.56 5.04
CA ARG A 84 12.88 -15.71 5.86
C ARG A 84 14.14 -16.42 5.36
N LEU A 85 14.31 -16.49 4.04
CA LEU A 85 15.50 -17.07 3.39
C LEU A 85 16.69 -16.10 3.40
N GLY A 86 16.43 -14.78 3.36
CA GLY A 86 17.45 -13.73 3.47
C GLY A 86 17.92 -13.46 4.90
N GLU A 87 17.04 -13.69 5.89
CA GLU A 87 17.35 -13.75 7.32
C GLU A 87 17.94 -15.12 7.68
N GLY A 88 18.99 -15.52 6.97
CA GLY A 88 19.90 -16.53 7.47
C GLY A 88 20.51 -16.02 8.78
N SER A 89 20.06 -16.61 9.90
CA SER A 89 20.53 -16.49 11.30
C SER A 89 19.73 -15.66 12.32
N GLY A 90 18.38 -15.67 12.28
CA GLY A 90 17.65 -15.84 13.56
C GLY A 90 16.46 -14.95 13.90
N ALA A 91 15.27 -15.24 13.32
CA ALA A 91 13.98 -15.06 14.00
C ALA A 91 12.87 -15.74 13.18
N SER A 92 12.60 -17.02 13.39
CA SER A 92 11.68 -17.47 14.44
C SER A 92 12.07 -18.90 14.79
N VAL A 93 12.67 -19.07 15.96
CA VAL A 93 12.84 -20.39 16.57
C VAL A 93 11.43 -20.97 16.64
N SER A 94 11.21 -22.09 15.95
CA SER A 94 9.93 -22.77 15.97
C SER A 94 9.66 -23.21 17.41
N ALA A 95 8.38 -23.25 17.83
CA ALA A 95 8.03 -23.70 19.18
C ALA A 95 8.57 -25.10 19.50
N GLU A 96 8.86 -25.91 18.47
CA GLU A 96 9.51 -27.22 18.60
C GLU A 96 11.02 -27.13 18.89
N GLU A 97 11.72 -26.14 18.35
CA GLU A 97 13.17 -25.96 18.52
C GLU A 97 13.48 -25.38 19.91
N GLU A 98 12.64 -24.45 20.40
CA GLU A 98 12.73 -23.93 21.77
C GLU A 98 12.41 -25.01 22.83
N ALA A 99 11.48 -25.92 22.52
CA ALA A 99 11.22 -27.08 23.37
C ALA A 99 12.42 -28.05 23.38
N LEU A 100 13.04 -28.30 22.23
CA LEU A 100 14.21 -29.20 22.12
C LEU A 100 15.44 -28.64 22.86
N GLU A 101 15.70 -27.33 22.79
CA GLU A 101 16.79 -26.71 23.55
C GLU A 101 16.63 -26.89 25.07
N GLN A 102 15.41 -26.79 25.60
CA GLN A 102 15.14 -27.02 27.03
C GLN A 102 15.38 -28.48 27.44
N PHE A 103 15.06 -29.45 26.58
CA PHE A 103 15.36 -30.86 26.86
C PHE A 103 16.87 -31.14 26.80
N VAL A 104 17.57 -30.58 25.81
CA VAL A 104 19.03 -30.76 25.67
C VAL A 104 19.78 -30.16 26.87
N ASP A 105 19.38 -29.00 27.37
CA ASP A 105 20.03 -28.40 28.56
C ASP A 105 19.81 -29.23 29.84
N THR A 106 18.67 -29.94 29.93
CA THR A 106 18.37 -30.83 31.05
C THR A 106 19.24 -32.08 31.01
N ASP A 107 19.41 -32.69 29.83
CA ASP A 107 20.26 -33.88 29.64
C ASP A 107 21.74 -33.57 29.87
N ILE A 108 22.22 -32.41 29.40
CA ILE A 108 23.60 -31.97 29.64
C ILE A 108 23.83 -31.72 31.13
N ARG A 109 22.88 -31.08 31.82
CA ARG A 109 22.99 -30.81 33.26
C ARG A 109 23.00 -32.10 34.08
N GLN A 110 22.16 -33.06 33.72
CA GLN A 110 22.15 -34.37 34.37
C GLN A 110 23.48 -35.12 34.15
N ALA A 111 24.02 -35.09 32.94
CA ALA A 111 25.30 -35.72 32.65
C ALA A 111 26.48 -35.05 33.38
N LEU A 112 26.41 -33.74 33.61
CA LEU A 112 27.40 -33.01 34.42
C LEU A 112 27.30 -33.34 35.90
N ASP A 113 26.10 -33.50 36.45
CA ASP A 113 25.87 -33.89 37.85
C ASP A 113 26.28 -35.35 38.12
N GLU A 114 26.31 -36.20 37.10
CA GLU A 114 26.77 -37.60 37.18
C GLU A 114 28.30 -37.75 37.14
N LEU A 115 29.06 -36.66 36.97
CA LEU A 115 30.53 -36.72 37.01
C LEU A 115 31.03 -36.85 38.46
N PRO A 116 31.90 -37.83 38.77
CA PRO A 116 32.54 -37.91 40.08
C PRO A 116 33.49 -36.73 40.29
N GLU A 117 33.37 -36.03 41.42
CA GLU A 117 34.36 -35.02 41.81
C GLU A 117 35.70 -35.71 42.12
N HIS A 118 36.71 -35.43 41.28
CA HIS A 118 38.10 -35.81 41.50
C HIS A 118 38.95 -34.60 41.87
#